data_AF-A0A8H6YWY8-F1
#
_entry.id   AF-A0A8H6YWY8-F1
#
_cell.length_a   1.000
_cell.length_b   1.000
_cell.length_c   1.000
_cell.angle_alpha   90.00
_cell.angle_beta   90.00
_cell.angle_gamma   90.00
#
_symmetry.space_group_name_H-M   'P 1'
#
loop_
_entity.id
_entity.type
_entity.pdbx_description
1 polymer ?
#
loop_
_entity_poly.entity_id
_entity_poly.type
_entity_poly.pdbx_seq_one_letter_code
_entity_poly.pdbx_strand_id
1 'polypeptide(L)'
;MYGPIFSSHASLAGADSTTSSLGTFILAMTLNPDIQKKAQAAVDKVVGHSRLPDFQDDIPYVAAAVREVLRWCPVTPLSAPHAISEDDVYKGYHILAGAVVVGNV
;
A
#
# COMPACT_ATOMS: atom_id res chain seq x y z
N MET A 1 1.29 36.62 6.11
CA MET A 1 2.37 35.92 5.36
C MET A 1 2.30 34.44 5.71
N TYR A 2 1.37 33.69 5.10
CA TYR A 2 1.28 32.23 5.25
C TYR A 2 0.97 31.64 3.86
N GLY A 3 2.01 31.14 3.19
CA GLY A 3 1.92 30.38 1.94
C GLY A 3 1.82 28.87 2.19
N PRO A 4 1.57 28.06 1.15
CA PRO A 4 1.02 26.71 1.26
C PRO A 4 2.10 25.68 1.62
N ILE A 5 2.37 25.52 2.92
CA ILE A 5 3.29 24.49 3.44
C ILE A 5 2.65 23.10 3.46
N PHE A 6 1.33 22.99 3.29
CA PHE A 6 0.60 21.73 3.39
C PHE A 6 0.58 20.89 2.10
N SER A 7 0.82 21.48 0.91
CA SER A 7 0.77 20.72 -0.35
C SER A 7 2.03 19.89 -0.63
N SER A 8 3.20 20.23 -0.07
CA SER A 8 4.44 19.53 -0.37
C SER A 8 4.51 18.13 0.26
N HIS A 9 4.05 17.98 1.50
CA HIS A 9 4.09 16.70 2.22
C HIS A 9 3.20 15.63 1.58
N ALA A 10 2.02 16.01 1.07
CA ALA A 10 1.12 15.09 0.37
C ALA A 10 1.77 14.54 -0.92
N SER A 11 2.46 15.40 -1.68
CA SER A 11 3.16 15.02 -2.91
C SER A 11 4.33 14.05 -2.65
N LEU A 12 5.10 14.27 -1.58
CA LEU A 12 6.22 13.40 -1.19
C LEU A 12 5.73 12.03 -0.71
N ALA A 13 4.74 12.00 0.19
CA ALA A 13 4.20 10.75 0.73
C ALA A 13 3.58 9.87 -0.37
N GLY A 14 2.86 10.47 -1.31
CA GLY A 14 2.27 9.75 -2.45
C GLY A 14 3.32 9.20 -3.41
N ALA A 15 4.37 9.97 -3.71
CA ALA A 15 5.43 9.56 -4.63
C ALA A 15 6.26 8.39 -4.07
N ASP A 16 6.74 8.49 -2.84
CA ASP A 16 7.63 7.48 -2.25
C ASP A 16 6.91 6.15 -2.04
N SER A 17 5.69 6.19 -1.49
CA SER A 17 4.91 4.97 -1.21
C SER A 17 4.46 4.24 -2.47
N THR A 18 4.03 4.98 -3.49
CA THR A 18 3.64 4.41 -4.78
C THR A 18 4.85 3.80 -5.50
N THR A 19 5.98 4.51 -5.51
CA THR A 19 7.22 4.01 -6.15
C THR A 19 7.71 2.74 -5.48
N SER A 20 7.71 2.69 -4.14
CA SER A 20 8.06 1.49 -3.37
C SER A 20 7.13 0.32 -3.70
N SER A 21 5.81 0.54 -3.65
CA SER A 21 4.82 -0.49 -3.97
C SER A 21 4.97 -1.05 -5.39
N LEU A 22 5.21 -0.18 -6.37
CA LEU A 22 5.39 -0.57 -7.76
C LEU A 22 6.69 -1.36 -7.97
N GLY A 23 7.79 -0.95 -7.33
CA GLY A 23 9.05 -1.69 -7.33
C GLY A 23 8.88 -3.11 -6.78
N THR A 24 8.19 -3.23 -5.65
CA THR A 24 7.84 -4.53 -5.05
C THR A 24 6.94 -5.35 -5.97
N PHE A 25 5.95 -4.74 -6.63
CA PHE A 25 5.09 -5.44 -7.58
C PHE A 25 5.89 -6.02 -8.76
N ILE A 26 6.79 -5.23 -9.35
CA ILE A 26 7.65 -5.70 -10.45
C ILE A 26 8.50 -6.88 -9.97
N LEU A 27 9.14 -6.77 -8.81
CA LEU A 27 9.92 -7.87 -8.21
C LEU A 27 9.04 -9.12 -7.97
N ALA A 28 7.84 -8.96 -7.45
CA ALA A 28 6.93 -10.08 -7.21
C ALA A 28 6.55 -10.79 -8.52
N MET A 29 6.34 -10.03 -9.61
CA MET A 29 6.04 -10.58 -10.93
C MET A 29 7.24 -11.28 -11.58
N THR A 30 8.48 -10.80 -11.37
CA THR A 30 9.67 -11.49 -11.86
C THR A 30 9.95 -12.79 -11.11
N LEU A 31 9.68 -12.83 -9.81
CA LEU A 31 9.81 -14.02 -8.97
C LEU A 31 8.70 -15.05 -9.22
N ASN A 32 7.52 -14.61 -9.70
CA ASN A 32 6.35 -15.48 -9.92
C ASN A 32 5.79 -15.34 -11.36
N PRO A 33 6.50 -15.80 -12.40
CA PRO A 33 6.10 -15.59 -13.79
C PRO A 33 4.71 -16.15 -14.14
N ASP A 34 4.29 -17.25 -13.50
CA ASP A 34 2.97 -17.84 -13.74
C ASP A 34 1.83 -16.96 -13.20
N ILE A 35 2.07 -16.23 -12.11
CA ILE A 35 1.11 -15.26 -11.57
C ILE A 35 1.04 -14.04 -12.48
N GLN A 36 2.18 -13.57 -13.00
CA GLN A 36 2.23 -12.49 -13.98
C GLN A 36 1.43 -12.84 -15.25
N LYS A 37 1.62 -14.05 -15.80
CA LYS A 37 0.87 -14.51 -16.99
C LYS A 37 -0.63 -14.56 -16.73
N LYS A 38 -1.05 -15.03 -15.55
CA LYS A 38 -2.47 -15.04 -15.16
C LYS A 38 -3.05 -13.64 -15.03
N ALA A 39 -2.29 -12.70 -14.46
CA ALA A 39 -2.72 -11.31 -14.36
C ALA A 39 -2.88 -10.67 -15.75
N GLN A 40 -1.93 -10.92 -16.66
CA GLN A 40 -2.01 -10.45 -18.04
C GLN A 40 -3.22 -11.06 -18.77
N ALA A 41 -3.42 -12.37 -18.69
CA ALA A 41 -4.58 -13.03 -19.28
C ALA A 41 -5.92 -12.50 -18.72
N ALA A 42 -5.97 -12.14 -17.44
CA ALA A 42 -7.15 -11.52 -16.84
C ALA A 42 -7.42 -10.13 -17.42
N VAL A 43 -6.37 -9.33 -17.67
CA VAL A 43 -6.49 -8.03 -18.36
C VAL A 43 -6.97 -8.24 -19.79
N ASP A 44 -6.29 -9.08 -20.57
CA ASP A 44 -6.61 -9.32 -21.98
C ASP A 44 -8.04 -9.82 -22.18
N LYS A 45 -8.57 -10.60 -21.22
CA LYS A 45 -9.96 -11.08 -21.23
C LYS A 45 -10.98 -9.95 -21.09
N VAL A 46 -10.68 -8.91 -20.32
CA VAL A 46 -11.61 -7.80 -20.05
C VAL A 46 -11.51 -6.72 -21.14
N VAL A 47 -10.29 -6.34 -21.53
CA VAL A 47 -10.09 -5.18 -22.41
C VAL A 47 -9.74 -5.54 -23.86
N GLY A 48 -9.40 -6.81 -24.13
CA GLY A 48 -8.89 -7.24 -25.43
C GLY A 48 -7.51 -6.64 -25.73
N HIS A 49 -7.21 -6.44 -27.02
CA HIS A 49 -5.91 -5.94 -27.50
C HIS A 49 -6.01 -4.59 -28.22
N SER A 50 -7.19 -3.97 -28.27
CA SER A 50 -7.45 -2.75 -29.03
C SER A 50 -7.28 -1.46 -28.22
N ARG A 51 -7.23 -1.56 -26.88
CA ARG A 51 -7.07 -0.43 -25.97
C ARG A 51 -6.37 -0.85 -24.69
N LEU A 52 -5.90 0.14 -23.93
CA LEU A 52 -5.41 -0.05 -22.57
C LEU A 52 -6.59 -0.10 -21.57
N PRO A 53 -6.39 -0.68 -20.37
CA PRO A 53 -7.36 -0.62 -19.29
C PRO A 53 -7.61 0.79 -18.77
N ASP A 54 -8.82 1.03 -18.30
CA ASP A 54 -9.21 2.24 -17.58
C ASP A 54 -9.88 1.91 -16.23
N PHE A 55 -10.29 2.94 -15.48
CA PHE A 55 -10.85 2.77 -14.14
C PHE A 55 -12.27 2.15 -14.11
N GLN A 56 -12.95 2.05 -15.25
CA GLN A 56 -14.27 1.40 -15.35
C GLN A 56 -14.14 -0.11 -15.57
N ASP A 57 -12.94 -0.60 -15.92
CA ASP A 57 -12.68 -2.02 -16.12
C ASP A 57 -12.54 -2.75 -14.77
N ASP A 58 -13.46 -3.66 -14.48
CA ASP A 58 -13.36 -4.52 -13.30
C ASP A 58 -12.46 -5.74 -13.59
N ILE A 59 -11.25 -5.71 -13.04
CA ILE A 59 -10.26 -6.79 -13.18
C ILE A 59 -9.86 -7.31 -11.78
N PRO A 60 -10.72 -8.11 -11.12
CA PRO A 60 -10.52 -8.51 -9.71
C PRO A 60 -9.19 -9.21 -9.44
N TYR A 61 -8.66 -9.95 -10.42
CA TYR A 61 -7.39 -10.66 -10.27
C TYR A 61 -6.20 -9.70 -10.12
N VAL A 62 -6.19 -8.59 -10.86
CA VAL A 62 -5.13 -7.57 -10.72
C VAL A 62 -5.26 -6.87 -9.36
N ALA A 63 -6.48 -6.55 -8.93
CA ALA A 63 -6.72 -5.99 -7.60
C ALA A 63 -6.24 -6.93 -6.48
N ALA A 64 -6.49 -8.24 -6.62
CA ALA A 64 -6.00 -9.25 -5.70
C ALA A 64 -4.46 -9.33 -5.69
N ALA A 65 -3.80 -9.27 -6.85
CA ALA A 65 -2.35 -9.26 -6.95
C ALA A 65 -1.72 -8.03 -6.27
N VAL A 66 -2.30 -6.84 -6.47
CA VAL A 66 -1.85 -5.61 -5.79
C VAL A 66 -2.03 -5.71 -4.28
N ARG A 67 -3.18 -6.21 -3.80
CA ARG A 67 -3.42 -6.45 -2.37
C ARG A 67 -2.42 -7.43 -1.78
N GLU A 68 -2.08 -8.48 -2.52
CA GLU A 68 -1.11 -9.48 -2.06
C GLU A 68 0.30 -8.91 -1.97
N VAL A 69 0.71 -8.05 -2.91
CA VAL A 69 1.98 -7.33 -2.81
C VAL A 69 2.04 -6.47 -1.55
N LEU A 70 0.98 -5.70 -1.28
CA LEU A 70 0.89 -4.86 -0.09
C LEU A 70 0.81 -5.66 1.22
N ARG A 71 0.27 -6.88 1.19
CA ARG A 71 0.25 -7.80 2.33
C ARG A 71 1.62 -8.45 2.57
N TRP A 72 2.31 -8.85 1.50
CA TRP A 72 3.58 -9.57 1.59
C TRP A 72 4.75 -8.65 1.96
N CYS A 73 4.77 -7.43 1.40
CA CYS A 73 5.80 -6.44 1.67
C CYS A 73 5.14 -5.06 1.78
N PRO A 74 4.57 -4.75 2.96
CA PRO A 74 3.94 -3.45 3.20
C PRO A 74 4.98 -2.33 3.13
N VAL A 75 4.59 -1.18 2.59
CA VAL A 75 5.46 0.01 2.46
C VAL A 75 5.89 0.53 3.84
N THR A 76 5.00 0.44 4.83
CA THR A 76 5.22 0.92 6.20
C THR A 76 5.06 -0.22 7.20
N PRO A 77 6.02 -1.15 7.30
CA PRO A 77 5.92 -2.35 8.13
C PRO A 77 5.82 -2.05 9.64
N LEU A 78 6.23 -0.85 10.08
CA LEU A 78 6.18 -0.42 11.48
C LEU A 78 5.13 0.69 11.75
N SER A 79 4.19 0.88 10.82
CA SER A 79 3.21 1.98 10.84
C SER A 79 3.83 3.37 11.09
N ALA A 80 3.00 4.39 11.28
CA ALA A 80 3.45 5.62 11.94
C ALA A 80 3.49 5.37 13.46
N PRO A 81 4.48 5.90 14.19
CA PRO A 81 4.43 5.89 15.65
C PRO A 81 3.24 6.71 16.15
N HIS A 82 2.48 6.15 17.10
CA HIS A 82 1.41 6.84 17.81
C HIS A 82 1.84 7.14 19.24
N ALA A 83 1.33 8.22 19.84
CA ALA A 83 1.52 8.51 21.26
C ALA A 83 0.15 8.54 21.94
N ILE A 84 0.02 7.87 23.09
CA ILE A 84 -1.24 7.87 23.83
C ILE A 84 -1.43 9.20 24.56
N SER A 85 -2.63 9.78 24.48
CA SER A 85 -2.95 11.08 25.07
C SER A 85 -3.29 11.00 26.55
N GLU A 86 -3.72 9.84 27.02
CA GLU A 86 -4.10 9.53 28.40
C GLU A 86 -3.72 8.09 28.74
N ASP A 87 -3.71 7.75 30.02
CA ASP A 87 -3.43 6.39 30.49
C ASP A 87 -4.47 5.40 29.95
N ASP A 88 -4.03 4.24 29.46
CA ASP A 88 -4.90 3.21 28.89
C ASP A 88 -4.48 1.80 29.35
N VAL A 89 -5.40 0.83 29.24
CA VAL A 89 -5.15 -0.58 29.51
C VAL A 89 -5.45 -1.42 28.28
N TYR A 90 -4.40 -1.90 27.60
CA TYR A 90 -4.54 -2.78 26.45
C TYR A 90 -4.10 -4.21 26.81
N LYS A 91 -5.00 -5.20 26.65
CA LYS A 91 -4.72 -6.62 26.97
C LYS A 91 -4.11 -6.84 28.36
N GLY A 92 -4.52 -6.03 29.34
CA GLY A 92 -4.02 -6.09 30.73
C GLY A 92 -2.70 -5.35 30.98
N TYR A 93 -2.11 -4.73 29.95
CA TYR A 93 -0.94 -3.86 30.10
C TYR A 93 -1.39 -2.42 30.36
N HIS A 94 -0.92 -1.82 31.45
CA HIS A 94 -1.08 -0.40 31.72
C HIS A 94 -0.07 0.39 30.87
N ILE A 95 -0.57 1.31 30.06
CA ILE A 95 0.22 2.18 29.18
C ILE A 95 -0.01 3.61 29.64
N LEU A 96 1.07 4.31 30.01
CA LEU A 96 0.99 5.67 30.57
C LEU A 96 0.95 6.75 29.49
N ALA A 97 0.19 7.81 29.73
CA ALA A 97 0.10 8.98 28.86
C ALA A 97 1.49 9.43 28.38
N GLY A 98 1.61 9.67 27.07
CA GLY A 98 2.87 10.01 26.40
C GLY A 98 3.71 8.81 25.95
N ALA A 99 3.35 7.57 26.29
CA ALA A 99 4.03 6.39 25.75
C ALA A 99 3.86 6.30 24.22
N VAL A 100 4.95 5.95 23.52
CA VAL A 100 4.98 5.73 22.07
C VAL A 100 4.65 4.28 21.76
N VAL A 101 3.66 4.07 20.90
CA VAL A 101 3.22 2.77 20.40
C VAL A 101 3.54 2.67 18.92
N VAL A 102 4.22 1.60 18.52
CA VAL A 102 4.61 1.30 17.14
C VAL A 102 3.88 0.05 16.70
N GLY A 103 3.10 0.15 15.62
CA GLY A 103 2.36 -0.98 15.08
C GLY A 103 3.28 -1.91 14.30
N ASN A 104 3.26 -3.21 14.59
CA ASN A 104 3.87 -4.20 13.72
C ASN A 104 2.82 -4.66 12.71
N VAL A 105 2.99 -4.24 11.44
CA VAL A 105 2.00 -4.39 10.36
C VAL A 105 2.21 -5.71 9.62
#